data_AF-A0A7C4A3X4-F1
#
_entry.id   AF-A0A7C4A3X4-F1
#
_cell.length_a   1.000
_cell.length_b   1.000
_cell.length_c   1.000
_cell.angle_alpha   90.00
_cell.angle_beta   90.00
_cell.angle_gamma   90.00
#
_symmetry.space_group_name_H-M   'P 1'
#
loop_
_entity.id
_entity.type
_entity.pdbx_description
1 polymer ?
#
loop_
_entity_poly.entity_id
_entity_poly.type
_entity_poly.pdbx_seq_one_letter_code
_entity_poly.pdbx_strand_id
1 'polypeptide(L)'
;MWQAYFTPVTIQQALALLAEHRDAARIIAGGTDLMLEMERGVRRPRVLIDITRIPDLDCIRLDGQNRLHLGPLVTHNQVVASELCRQHALPLAIACWMVGSPQIRNRGTVAGNLITASPANDTITPLWALDGQVTLQSMRRIRSLPLSEFFQGARKTVLQDDEMLVDISFRAMSPEQRGTFMKLGLRMAQAIAVVNVAVVVTFAQEATNAEKGGLVCDARITLGSVGPTIIRAYKAEQALIGRALTDEVIYQAGEQAAAEAQPIDDIRGSAAYRRRMVAVYTRRALEQIRAGHERDALPSRPVMLWGKTDGHFPIWSSLPAAYPADGPLVHSADGEQAIETEVNGKMYRVKGGYDKSLLRFLREELRLIGTKEGCAEGECGACTVLLDGIAVMSCLVPAPRAHGSRIVTIEGLGDANALHPVQQAFSETGAVQCGYCTPGFIMSGAALLAEKAKPTREDIRHAFTGNLCRCTGYYSIIHAIERAAELSR
;
A
#
# COMPACT_ATOMS: atom_id res chain seq x y z
N MET A 1 -16.66 10.46 14.05
CA MET A 1 -15.61 9.44 14.20
C MET A 1 -16.13 8.33 15.11
N TRP A 2 -15.38 7.25 15.31
CA TRP A 2 -15.78 6.11 16.16
C TRP A 2 -15.94 6.50 17.64
N GLN A 3 -16.60 5.65 18.42
CA GLN A 3 -16.84 5.81 19.86
C GLN A 3 -15.85 5.01 20.72
N ALA A 4 -15.43 3.84 20.23
CA ALA A 4 -14.46 2.99 20.90
C ALA A 4 -13.40 2.46 19.91
N TYR A 5 -12.18 2.33 20.39
CA TYR A 5 -11.04 1.80 19.67
C TYR A 5 -10.41 0.68 20.49
N PHE A 6 -10.39 -0.53 19.93
CA PHE A 6 -9.82 -1.70 20.57
C PHE A 6 -8.51 -2.09 19.91
N THR A 7 -7.50 -2.39 20.71
CA THR A 7 -6.21 -2.93 20.25
C THR A 7 -5.99 -4.32 20.85
N PRO A 8 -6.51 -5.39 20.21
CA PRO A 8 -6.29 -6.78 20.62
C PRO A 8 -4.83 -7.24 20.47
N VAL A 9 -4.44 -8.25 21.25
CA VAL A 9 -3.15 -8.97 21.14
C VAL A 9 -3.23 -10.22 20.28
N THR A 10 -4.44 -10.77 20.04
CA THR A 10 -4.62 -12.02 19.30
C THR A 10 -5.73 -11.92 18.27
N ILE A 11 -5.65 -12.75 17.22
CA ILE A 11 -6.75 -12.90 16.25
C ILE A 11 -8.04 -13.29 16.98
N GLN A 12 -7.96 -14.17 17.98
CA GLN A 12 -9.14 -14.63 18.72
C GLN A 12 -9.89 -13.48 19.42
N GLN A 13 -9.16 -12.54 20.03
CA GLN A 13 -9.77 -11.33 20.60
C GLN A 13 -10.40 -10.44 19.51
N ALA A 14 -9.73 -10.26 18.37
CA ALA A 14 -10.29 -9.48 17.27
C ALA A 14 -11.60 -10.10 16.73
N LEU A 15 -11.65 -11.42 16.60
CA LEU A 15 -12.84 -12.17 16.17
C LEU A 15 -13.96 -12.12 17.21
N ALA A 16 -13.65 -12.19 18.50
CA ALA A 16 -14.63 -12.05 19.57
C ALA A 16 -15.28 -10.65 19.52
N LEU A 17 -14.48 -9.59 19.35
CA LEU A 17 -14.97 -8.22 19.20
C LEU A 17 -15.83 -8.04 17.94
N LEU A 18 -15.44 -8.66 16.81
CA LEU A 18 -16.27 -8.66 15.60
C LEU A 18 -17.59 -9.41 15.82
N ALA A 19 -17.58 -10.55 16.50
CA ALA A 19 -18.78 -11.31 16.81
C ALA A 19 -19.72 -10.56 17.77
N GLU A 20 -19.16 -9.81 18.73
CA GLU A 20 -19.90 -8.98 19.68
C GLU A 20 -20.54 -7.76 19.00
N HIS A 21 -19.75 -6.99 18.24
CA HIS A 21 -20.17 -5.69 17.73
C HIS A 21 -20.73 -5.72 16.29
N ARG A 22 -20.51 -6.81 15.55
CA ARG A 22 -21.04 -7.05 14.20
C ARG A 22 -20.86 -5.84 13.27
N ASP A 23 -21.93 -5.37 12.64
CA ASP A 23 -21.92 -4.30 11.65
C ASP A 23 -21.48 -2.94 12.20
N ALA A 24 -21.53 -2.76 13.53
CA ALA A 24 -21.05 -1.56 14.22
C ALA A 24 -19.51 -1.50 14.33
N ALA A 25 -18.81 -2.64 14.18
CA ALA A 25 -17.35 -2.73 14.23
C ALA A 25 -16.71 -2.86 12.85
N ARG A 26 -15.51 -2.31 12.72
CA ARG A 26 -14.64 -2.52 11.57
C ARG A 26 -13.20 -2.73 12.02
N ILE A 27 -12.54 -3.69 11.40
CA ILE A 27 -11.09 -3.83 11.52
C ILE A 27 -10.42 -2.61 10.88
N ILE A 28 -9.41 -2.09 11.54
CA ILE A 28 -8.45 -1.15 10.96
C ILE A 28 -7.06 -1.79 10.94
N ALA A 29 -6.49 -1.87 9.73
CA ALA A 29 -5.10 -2.23 9.51
C ALA A 29 -4.32 -0.94 9.21
N GLY A 30 -3.99 -0.68 7.95
CA GLY A 30 -3.30 0.53 7.50
C GLY A 30 -4.05 1.84 7.73
N GLY A 31 -5.38 1.82 7.68
CA GLY A 31 -6.26 2.99 7.78
C GLY A 31 -6.41 3.80 6.48
N THR A 32 -5.65 3.47 5.43
CA THR A 32 -5.49 4.33 4.24
C THR A 32 -6.75 4.53 3.39
N ASP A 33 -7.70 3.59 3.46
CA ASP A 33 -9.04 3.75 2.86
C ASP A 33 -10.09 4.07 3.94
N LEU A 34 -10.13 3.30 5.03
CA LEU A 34 -11.19 3.39 6.05
C LEU A 34 -11.27 4.78 6.69
N MET A 35 -10.12 5.44 6.96
CA MET A 35 -10.11 6.79 7.52
C MET A 35 -10.76 7.81 6.56
N LEU A 36 -10.51 7.68 5.26
CA LEU A 36 -11.13 8.54 4.24
C LEU A 36 -12.62 8.28 4.09
N GLU A 37 -13.03 7.01 4.11
CA GLU A 37 -14.44 6.65 4.07
C GLU A 37 -15.21 7.19 5.28
N MET A 38 -14.57 7.23 6.45
CA MET A 38 -15.15 7.83 7.65
C MET A 38 -15.23 9.35 7.56
N GLU A 39 -14.15 10.02 7.13
CA GLU A 39 -14.11 11.47 6.99
C GLU A 39 -15.14 11.97 5.97
N ARG A 40 -15.31 11.24 4.86
CA ARG A 40 -16.33 11.54 3.83
C ARG A 40 -17.73 11.07 4.22
N GLY A 41 -17.91 10.46 5.39
CA GLY A 41 -19.19 9.96 5.88
C GLY A 41 -19.78 8.77 5.11
N VAL A 42 -18.97 8.12 4.25
CA VAL A 42 -19.32 6.91 3.48
C VAL A 42 -19.50 5.71 4.41
N ARG A 43 -18.66 5.61 5.45
CA ARG A 43 -18.79 4.63 6.54
C ARG A 43 -18.79 5.31 7.89
N ARG A 44 -19.54 4.77 8.85
CA ARG A 44 -19.67 5.34 10.20
C ARG A 44 -19.62 4.24 11.27
N PRO A 45 -18.51 3.47 11.37
CA PRO A 45 -18.40 2.47 12.42
C PRO A 45 -18.40 3.15 13.79
N ARG A 46 -19.04 2.51 14.77
CA ARG A 46 -18.97 2.95 16.18
C ARG A 46 -17.73 2.39 16.86
N VAL A 47 -17.22 1.25 16.36
CA VAL A 47 -16.08 0.55 16.94
C VAL A 47 -15.01 0.31 15.88
N LEU A 48 -13.76 0.63 16.22
CA LEU A 48 -12.59 0.19 15.45
C LEU A 48 -11.82 -0.89 16.20
N ILE A 49 -11.38 -1.91 15.47
CA ILE A 49 -10.55 -3.01 15.98
C ILE A 49 -9.20 -2.96 15.25
N ASP A 50 -8.17 -2.47 15.93
CA ASP A 50 -6.82 -2.32 15.40
C ASP A 50 -6.00 -3.59 15.57
N ILE A 51 -5.79 -4.27 14.45
CA ILE A 51 -5.03 -5.51 14.41
C ILE A 51 -3.52 -5.28 14.27
N THR A 52 -3.04 -4.03 14.17
CA THR A 52 -1.64 -3.72 13.81
C THR A 52 -0.60 -4.04 14.88
N ARG A 53 -1.03 -4.52 16.05
CA ARG A 53 -0.15 -4.97 17.15
C ARG A 53 -0.21 -6.48 17.38
N ILE A 54 -1.06 -7.21 16.65
CA ILE A 54 -1.10 -8.67 16.72
C ILE A 54 0.16 -9.22 16.04
N PRO A 55 0.93 -10.11 16.70
CA PRO A 55 2.16 -10.65 16.15
C PRO A 55 1.91 -11.53 14.92
N ASP A 56 2.95 -11.70 14.10
CA ASP A 56 3.02 -12.64 12.97
C ASP A 56 1.97 -12.44 11.85
N LEU A 57 1.29 -11.29 11.83
CA LEU A 57 0.30 -10.96 10.79
C LEU A 57 0.89 -10.33 9.53
N ASP A 58 2.16 -9.94 9.52
CA ASP A 58 2.87 -9.34 8.39
C ASP A 58 3.90 -10.29 7.76
N CYS A 59 3.72 -11.60 7.94
CA CYS A 59 4.58 -12.62 7.36
C CYS A 59 4.31 -12.86 5.87
N ILE A 60 5.39 -13.09 5.12
CA ILE A 60 5.39 -13.58 3.73
C ILE A 60 6.12 -14.93 3.72
N ARG A 61 5.46 -15.99 3.26
CA ARG A 61 6.06 -17.34 3.24
C ARG A 61 5.66 -18.13 2.00
N LEU A 62 6.52 -19.05 1.58
CA LEU A 62 6.25 -20.07 0.56
C LEU A 62 5.96 -21.40 1.27
N ASP A 63 4.86 -22.08 0.94
CA ASP A 63 4.53 -23.39 1.50
C ASP A 63 5.11 -24.56 0.69
N GLY A 64 4.91 -25.78 1.19
CA GLY A 64 5.36 -27.01 0.51
C GLY A 64 4.56 -27.37 -0.75
N GLN A 65 3.49 -26.65 -1.05
CA GLN A 65 2.62 -26.80 -2.21
C GLN A 65 2.88 -25.71 -3.26
N ASN A 66 4.00 -25.00 -3.14
CA ASN A 66 4.40 -23.92 -4.04
C ASN A 66 3.37 -22.77 -4.10
N ARG A 67 2.74 -22.46 -2.96
CA ARG A 67 1.90 -21.27 -2.78
C ARG A 67 2.59 -20.26 -1.88
N LEU A 68 2.60 -19.01 -2.32
CA LEU A 68 2.95 -17.88 -1.49
C LEU A 68 1.77 -17.49 -0.62
N HIS A 69 2.06 -17.11 0.61
CA HIS A 69 1.11 -16.63 1.60
C HIS A 69 1.51 -15.23 2.05
N LEU A 70 0.51 -14.34 2.15
CA LEU A 70 0.64 -13.01 2.74
C LEU A 70 -0.31 -12.93 3.93
N GLY A 71 0.23 -12.61 5.10
CA GLY A 71 -0.56 -12.27 6.27
C GLY A 71 -1.36 -10.96 6.09
N PRO A 72 -2.38 -10.71 6.92
CA PRO A 72 -3.32 -9.60 6.74
C PRO A 72 -2.71 -8.20 6.96
N LEU A 73 -1.54 -8.13 7.61
CA LEU A 73 -0.79 -6.89 7.81
C LEU A 73 0.35 -6.69 6.80
N VAL A 74 0.59 -7.63 5.88
CA VAL A 74 1.61 -7.45 4.84
C VAL A 74 1.30 -6.19 4.03
N THR A 75 2.18 -5.21 4.17
CA THR A 75 2.09 -3.92 3.50
C THR A 75 2.54 -4.01 2.05
N HIS A 76 2.12 -3.05 1.22
CA HIS A 76 2.60 -2.98 -0.16
C HIS A 76 4.13 -2.87 -0.23
N ASN A 77 4.78 -2.08 0.63
CA ASN A 77 6.25 -1.97 0.61
C ASN A 77 6.95 -3.26 1.07
N GLN A 78 6.38 -4.02 2.01
CA GLN A 78 6.91 -5.35 2.37
C GLN A 78 6.87 -6.33 1.18
N VAL A 79 5.80 -6.32 0.37
CA VAL A 79 5.76 -7.09 -0.88
C VAL A 79 6.84 -6.64 -1.87
N VAL A 80 7.05 -5.33 -2.00
CA VAL A 80 8.08 -4.78 -2.92
C VAL A 80 9.50 -5.15 -2.47
N ALA A 81 9.74 -5.19 -1.15
CA ALA A 81 11.02 -5.56 -0.54
C ALA A 81 11.29 -7.08 -0.58
N SER A 82 10.23 -7.89 -0.52
CA SER A 82 10.33 -9.35 -0.38
C SER A 82 11.02 -10.01 -1.58
N GLU A 83 12.13 -10.69 -1.32
CA GLU A 83 12.81 -11.52 -2.32
C GLU A 83 11.88 -12.60 -2.88
N LEU A 84 11.11 -13.27 -2.00
CA LEU A 84 10.11 -14.26 -2.39
C LEU A 84 9.10 -13.69 -3.40
N CYS A 85 8.54 -12.51 -3.13
CA CYS A 85 7.60 -11.89 -4.07
C CYS A 85 8.28 -11.41 -5.36
N ARG A 86 9.51 -10.88 -5.30
CA ARG A 86 10.25 -10.43 -6.50
C ARG A 86 10.68 -11.60 -7.40
N GLN A 87 10.87 -12.78 -6.83
CA GLN A 87 11.23 -13.99 -7.57
C GLN A 87 10.00 -14.73 -8.08
N HIS A 88 9.01 -14.96 -7.22
CA HIS A 88 7.90 -15.87 -7.48
C HIS A 88 6.55 -15.18 -7.68
N ALA A 89 6.48 -13.84 -7.61
CA ALA A 89 5.25 -13.06 -7.74
C ALA A 89 5.52 -11.68 -8.37
N LEU A 90 6.41 -11.61 -9.37
CA LEU A 90 6.89 -10.34 -9.92
C LEU A 90 5.76 -9.36 -10.34
N PRO A 91 4.66 -9.80 -11.01
CA PRO A 91 3.53 -8.92 -11.31
C PRO A 91 2.93 -8.24 -10.07
N LEU A 92 2.83 -8.98 -8.95
CA LEU A 92 2.31 -8.45 -7.70
C LEU A 92 3.28 -7.44 -7.07
N ALA A 93 4.59 -7.72 -7.10
CA ALA A 93 5.60 -6.78 -6.63
C ALA A 93 5.57 -5.45 -7.43
N ILE A 94 5.44 -5.53 -8.75
CA ILE A 94 5.30 -4.35 -9.62
C ILE A 94 4.00 -3.60 -9.30
N ALA A 95 2.87 -4.29 -9.15
CA ALA A 95 1.61 -3.67 -8.79
C ALA A 95 1.68 -2.95 -7.45
N CYS A 96 2.20 -3.60 -6.41
CA CYS A 96 2.42 -3.00 -5.10
C CYS A 96 3.30 -1.75 -5.18
N TRP A 97 4.36 -1.75 -5.99
CA TRP A 97 5.21 -0.56 -6.19
C TRP A 97 4.46 0.63 -6.80
N MET A 98 3.45 0.37 -7.65
CA MET A 98 2.62 1.39 -8.29
C MET A 98 1.43 1.87 -7.43
N VAL A 99 1.25 1.33 -6.22
CA VAL A 99 0.23 1.78 -5.28
C VAL A 99 0.68 3.07 -4.61
N GLY A 100 -0.14 4.12 -4.70
CA GLY A 100 0.00 5.36 -3.94
C GLY A 100 1.40 5.98 -4.01
N SER A 101 1.97 6.21 -2.83
CA SER A 101 3.34 6.70 -2.57
C SER A 101 4.01 5.81 -1.51
N PRO A 102 5.33 5.91 -1.29
CA PRO A 102 6.01 5.14 -0.24
C PRO A 102 5.35 5.23 1.14
N GLN A 103 4.92 6.42 1.56
CA GLN A 103 4.25 6.61 2.86
C GLN A 103 2.89 5.91 2.94
N ILE A 104 2.13 5.86 1.84
CA ILE A 104 0.89 5.09 1.76
C ILE A 104 1.19 3.60 1.79
N ARG A 105 2.21 3.14 1.06
CA ARG A 105 2.61 1.73 1.00
C ARG A 105 3.22 1.20 2.29
N ASN A 106 3.70 2.07 3.16
CA ASN A 106 4.16 1.72 4.52
C ASN A 106 3.01 1.34 5.47
N ARG A 107 1.76 1.63 5.10
CA ARG A 107 0.59 1.35 5.94
C ARG A 107 -0.48 0.55 5.23
N GLY A 108 -0.73 0.84 3.95
CA GLY A 108 -1.68 0.11 3.13
C GLY A 108 -1.27 -1.36 3.00
N THR A 109 -2.18 -2.26 3.40
CA THR A 109 -1.96 -3.70 3.36
C THR A 109 -2.64 -4.32 2.14
N VAL A 110 -2.08 -5.41 1.63
CA VAL A 110 -2.70 -6.13 0.50
C VAL A 110 -4.09 -6.63 0.89
N ALA A 111 -4.27 -7.12 2.12
CA ALA A 111 -5.58 -7.56 2.60
C ALA A 111 -6.60 -6.42 2.69
N GLY A 112 -6.21 -5.26 3.24
CA GLY A 112 -7.08 -4.09 3.27
C GLY A 112 -7.47 -3.65 1.85
N ASN A 113 -6.52 -3.71 0.92
CA ASN A 113 -6.74 -3.40 -0.48
C ASN A 113 -7.78 -4.36 -1.12
N LEU A 114 -7.66 -5.67 -0.88
CA LEU A 114 -8.65 -6.67 -1.32
C LEU A 114 -10.03 -6.43 -0.70
N ILE A 115 -10.12 -6.20 0.61
CA ILE A 115 -11.39 -6.01 1.33
C ILE A 115 -12.13 -4.76 0.83
N THR A 116 -11.40 -3.69 0.52
CA THR A 116 -12.00 -2.48 -0.09
C THR A 116 -12.69 -2.78 -1.43
N ALA A 117 -12.25 -3.81 -2.16
CA ALA A 117 -12.85 -4.28 -3.42
C ALA A 117 -13.10 -3.17 -4.45
N SER A 118 -12.20 -2.19 -4.52
CA SER A 118 -12.24 -1.15 -5.54
C SER A 118 -11.96 -1.77 -6.92
N PRO A 119 -12.78 -1.51 -7.96
CA PRO A 119 -12.48 -2.01 -9.31
C PRO A 119 -11.18 -1.43 -9.89
N ALA A 120 -10.71 -0.29 -9.38
CA ALA A 120 -9.47 0.35 -9.80
C ALA A 120 -8.26 -0.05 -8.92
N ASN A 121 -8.43 -1.08 -8.08
CA ASN A 121 -7.37 -1.66 -7.27
C ASN A 121 -6.32 -2.33 -8.18
N ASP A 122 -5.04 -2.12 -7.85
CA ASP A 122 -3.91 -2.61 -8.63
C ASP A 122 -3.47 -4.03 -8.27
N THR A 123 -3.70 -4.51 -7.04
CA THR A 123 -3.19 -5.81 -6.58
C THR A 123 -4.13 -6.98 -6.88
N ILE A 124 -5.42 -6.72 -7.10
CA ILE A 124 -6.38 -7.81 -7.41
C ILE A 124 -6.05 -8.48 -8.76
N THR A 125 -5.65 -7.72 -9.78
CA THR A 125 -5.29 -8.27 -11.11
C THR A 125 -4.14 -9.29 -11.03
N PRO A 126 -2.94 -8.97 -10.52
CA PRO A 126 -1.88 -9.96 -10.42
C PRO A 126 -2.23 -11.12 -9.49
N LEU A 127 -2.93 -10.87 -8.37
CA LEU A 127 -3.34 -11.97 -7.48
C LEU A 127 -4.30 -12.94 -8.18
N TRP A 128 -5.24 -12.45 -8.99
CA TRP A 128 -6.11 -13.33 -9.75
C TRP A 128 -5.36 -14.05 -10.88
N ALA A 129 -4.43 -13.37 -11.57
CA ALA A 129 -3.57 -14.01 -12.56
C ALA A 129 -2.69 -15.13 -11.96
N LEU A 130 -2.40 -15.07 -10.66
CA LEU A 130 -1.64 -16.07 -9.90
C LEU A 130 -2.53 -17.08 -9.14
N ASP A 131 -3.81 -17.23 -9.53
CA ASP A 131 -4.77 -18.15 -8.89
C ASP A 131 -4.92 -17.91 -7.37
N GLY A 132 -5.08 -16.64 -7.02
CA GLY A 132 -5.23 -16.17 -5.65
C GLY A 132 -6.51 -16.64 -4.96
N GLN A 133 -6.37 -16.87 -3.66
CA GLN A 133 -7.40 -17.29 -2.72
C GLN A 133 -7.25 -16.49 -1.44
N VAL A 134 -8.35 -16.34 -0.71
CA VAL A 134 -8.36 -15.73 0.62
C VAL A 134 -8.91 -16.73 1.63
N THR A 135 -8.37 -16.68 2.84
CA THR A 135 -8.89 -17.44 3.99
C THR A 135 -9.55 -16.47 4.95
N LEU A 136 -10.82 -16.74 5.24
CA LEU A 136 -11.66 -15.98 6.15
C LEU A 136 -11.89 -16.79 7.42
N GLN A 137 -11.82 -16.12 8.57
CA GLN A 137 -12.05 -16.74 9.88
C GLN A 137 -13.09 -15.95 10.66
N SER A 138 -13.97 -16.66 11.34
CA SER A 138 -14.87 -16.14 12.38
C SER A 138 -14.66 -16.97 13.65
N MET A 139 -15.36 -16.62 14.74
CA MET A 139 -15.43 -17.47 15.93
C MET A 139 -16.02 -18.86 15.66
N ARG A 140 -16.74 -19.05 14.55
CA ARG A 140 -17.53 -20.26 14.26
C ARG A 140 -16.87 -21.19 13.25
N ARG A 141 -16.08 -20.65 12.32
CA ARG A 141 -15.50 -21.40 11.20
C ARG A 141 -14.31 -20.68 10.57
N ILE A 142 -13.49 -21.46 9.87
CA ILE A 142 -12.49 -21.01 8.90
C ILE A 142 -12.93 -21.51 7.53
N ARG A 143 -12.85 -20.65 6.51
CA ARG A 143 -13.14 -21.03 5.12
C ARG A 143 -12.19 -20.34 4.16
N SER A 144 -11.81 -21.03 3.09
CA SER A 144 -11.00 -20.46 2.00
C SER A 144 -11.81 -20.46 0.72
N LEU A 145 -11.60 -19.43 -0.11
CA LEU A 145 -12.29 -19.28 -1.38
C LEU A 145 -11.39 -18.59 -2.42
N PRO A 146 -11.54 -18.92 -3.72
CA PRO A 146 -10.83 -18.22 -4.78
C PRO A 146 -11.28 -16.76 -4.89
N LEU A 147 -10.39 -15.90 -5.37
CA LEU A 147 -10.70 -14.47 -5.58
C LEU A 147 -11.88 -14.26 -6.52
N SER A 148 -12.11 -15.16 -7.48
CA SER A 148 -13.28 -15.13 -8.37
C SER A 148 -14.62 -15.24 -7.64
N GLU A 149 -14.64 -15.84 -6.45
CA GLU A 149 -15.84 -15.99 -5.62
C GLU A 149 -15.89 -14.97 -4.47
N PHE A 150 -14.79 -14.27 -4.18
CA PHE A 150 -14.71 -13.33 -3.08
C PHE A 150 -15.42 -12.00 -3.37
N PHE A 151 -15.39 -11.54 -4.62
CA PHE A 151 -15.97 -10.26 -5.03
C PHE A 151 -17.40 -10.42 -5.54
N GLN A 152 -18.33 -9.61 -5.02
CA GLN A 152 -19.75 -9.60 -5.44
C GLN A 152 -20.10 -8.36 -6.29
N GLY A 153 -19.13 -7.50 -6.56
CA GLY A 153 -19.30 -6.25 -7.30
C GLY A 153 -18.37 -5.15 -6.79
N ALA A 154 -18.55 -3.94 -7.31
CA ALA A 154 -17.74 -2.79 -6.91
C ALA A 154 -17.91 -2.51 -5.41
N ARG A 155 -16.79 -2.54 -4.66
CA ARG A 155 -16.73 -2.35 -3.21
C ARG A 155 -17.59 -3.33 -2.39
N LYS A 156 -17.83 -4.52 -2.93
CA LYS A 156 -18.63 -5.58 -2.28
C LYS A 156 -17.88 -6.90 -2.29
N THR A 157 -17.79 -7.54 -1.13
CA THR A 157 -17.19 -8.85 -0.94
C THR A 157 -18.16 -9.78 -0.21
N VAL A 158 -17.87 -11.07 -0.17
CA VAL A 158 -18.63 -12.07 0.60
C VAL A 158 -18.35 -12.06 2.11
N LEU A 159 -17.43 -11.19 2.57
CA LEU A 159 -16.99 -11.09 3.96
C LEU A 159 -18.19 -10.78 4.87
N GLN A 160 -18.40 -11.59 5.90
CA GLN A 160 -19.44 -11.35 6.89
C GLN A 160 -18.96 -10.39 7.99
N ASP A 161 -19.90 -9.74 8.68
CA ASP A 161 -19.56 -8.77 9.74
C ASP A 161 -18.83 -9.39 10.95
N ASP A 162 -18.83 -10.73 11.10
CA ASP A 162 -18.07 -11.46 12.12
C ASP A 162 -16.82 -12.17 11.57
N GLU A 163 -16.43 -11.91 10.32
CA GLU A 163 -15.28 -12.52 9.65
C GLU A 163 -14.10 -11.55 9.49
N MET A 164 -12.89 -12.09 9.64
CA MET A 164 -11.62 -11.45 9.33
C MET A 164 -10.92 -12.23 8.21
N LEU A 165 -10.31 -11.53 7.26
CA LEU A 165 -9.34 -12.14 6.34
C LEU A 165 -8.04 -12.40 7.10
N VAL A 166 -7.62 -13.67 7.17
CA VAL A 166 -6.45 -14.10 7.94
C VAL A 166 -5.28 -14.58 7.09
N ASP A 167 -5.50 -14.88 5.80
CA ASP A 167 -4.44 -15.28 4.86
C ASP A 167 -4.84 -14.96 3.41
N ILE A 168 -3.87 -14.55 2.61
CA ILE A 168 -3.97 -14.49 1.15
C ILE A 168 -2.98 -15.50 0.59
N SER A 169 -3.44 -16.47 -0.19
CA SER A 169 -2.55 -17.44 -0.83
C SER A 169 -2.68 -17.44 -2.35
N PHE A 170 -1.58 -17.59 -3.07
CA PHE A 170 -1.57 -17.65 -4.54
C PHE A 170 -0.41 -18.52 -5.03
N ARG A 171 -0.47 -19.00 -6.26
CA ARG A 171 0.58 -19.85 -6.84
C ARG A 171 1.86 -19.04 -7.03
N ALA A 172 2.98 -19.60 -6.56
CA ALA A 172 4.30 -19.10 -6.90
C ALA A 172 4.58 -19.37 -8.39
N MET A 173 5.14 -18.37 -9.07
CA MET A 173 5.53 -18.51 -10.47
C MET A 173 6.65 -19.55 -10.63
N SER A 174 6.52 -20.42 -11.63
CA SER A 174 7.56 -21.38 -12.02
C SER A 174 8.65 -20.73 -12.88
N PRO A 175 9.81 -21.38 -13.08
CA PRO A 175 10.88 -20.87 -13.96
C PRO A 175 10.45 -20.67 -15.43
N GLU A 176 9.47 -21.44 -15.91
CA GLU A 176 8.89 -21.33 -17.24
C GLU A 176 7.88 -20.18 -17.37
N GLN A 177 7.53 -19.55 -16.25
CA GLN A 177 6.55 -18.48 -16.18
C GLN A 177 7.21 -17.11 -16.16
N ARG A 178 6.60 -16.21 -16.93
CA ARG A 178 7.00 -14.82 -17.05
C ARG A 178 5.78 -13.95 -16.89
N GLY A 179 5.92 -12.81 -16.23
CA GLY A 179 4.77 -11.98 -15.94
C GLY A 179 5.12 -10.56 -15.57
N THR A 180 4.19 -9.66 -15.86
CA THR A 180 4.31 -8.24 -15.57
C THR A 180 2.95 -7.65 -15.19
N PHE A 181 2.98 -6.46 -14.60
CA PHE A 181 1.82 -5.61 -14.34
C PHE A 181 2.05 -4.24 -14.96
N MET A 182 1.03 -3.71 -15.63
CA MET A 182 1.07 -2.38 -16.21
C MET A 182 -0.16 -1.57 -15.81
N LYS A 183 0.07 -0.28 -15.54
CA LYS A 183 -0.96 0.66 -15.11
C LYS A 183 -0.91 1.93 -15.94
N LEU A 184 -2.08 2.34 -16.40
CA LEU A 184 -2.32 3.69 -16.92
C LEU A 184 -2.96 4.52 -15.81
N GLY A 185 -2.31 5.62 -15.45
CA GLY A 185 -2.86 6.66 -14.59
C GLY A 185 -2.83 8.02 -15.28
N LEU A 186 -3.53 9.01 -14.72
CA LEU A 186 -3.48 10.40 -15.22
C LEU A 186 -2.19 11.14 -14.85
N ARG A 187 -1.35 10.53 -14.01
CA ARG A 187 -0.06 11.03 -13.53
C ARG A 187 0.85 9.85 -13.21
N MET A 188 2.15 10.11 -13.09
CA MET A 188 3.17 9.06 -12.91
C MET A 188 3.18 8.40 -11.52
N ALA A 189 2.67 9.09 -10.49
CA ALA A 189 2.59 8.57 -9.12
C ALA A 189 1.31 9.04 -8.43
N GLN A 190 0.88 8.35 -7.37
CA GLN A 190 -0.40 8.59 -6.69
C GLN A 190 -1.60 8.58 -7.66
N ALA A 191 -1.54 7.83 -8.76
CA ALA A 191 -2.63 7.78 -9.72
C ALA A 191 -3.58 6.63 -9.38
N ILE A 192 -4.88 6.88 -9.43
CA ILE A 192 -5.88 5.81 -9.53
C ILE A 192 -5.83 5.29 -10.98
N ALA A 193 -5.88 3.97 -11.16
CA ALA A 193 -5.85 3.36 -12.47
C ALA A 193 -7.03 3.82 -13.36
N VAL A 194 -6.71 4.28 -14.56
CA VAL A 194 -7.64 4.39 -15.70
C VAL A 194 -7.88 3.00 -16.27
N VAL A 195 -6.79 2.23 -16.42
CA VAL A 195 -6.74 0.82 -16.78
C VAL A 195 -5.53 0.22 -16.05
N ASN A 196 -5.64 -1.01 -15.58
CA ASN A 196 -4.47 -1.82 -15.28
C ASN A 196 -4.61 -3.23 -15.87
N VAL A 197 -3.47 -3.85 -16.19
CA VAL A 197 -3.40 -5.17 -16.83
C VAL A 197 -2.30 -5.98 -16.16
N ALA A 198 -2.61 -7.19 -15.70
CA ALA A 198 -1.60 -8.16 -15.29
C ALA A 198 -1.59 -9.32 -16.29
N VAL A 199 -0.39 -9.73 -16.69
CA VAL A 199 -0.17 -10.82 -17.64
C VAL A 199 0.80 -11.81 -17.03
N VAL A 200 0.46 -13.10 -17.05
CA VAL A 200 1.37 -14.22 -16.77
C VAL A 200 1.30 -15.19 -17.93
N VAL A 201 2.46 -15.55 -18.49
CA VAL A 201 2.62 -16.46 -19.62
C VAL A 201 3.53 -17.60 -19.22
N THR A 202 3.12 -18.83 -19.52
CA THR A 202 3.93 -20.03 -19.33
C THR A 202 4.46 -20.47 -20.69
N PHE A 203 5.77 -20.62 -20.83
CA PHE A 203 6.42 -21.06 -22.07
C PHE A 203 6.73 -22.56 -22.04
N ALA A 204 6.79 -23.21 -23.20
CA ALA A 204 7.32 -24.57 -23.32
C ALA A 204 8.81 -24.60 -22.92
N GLN A 205 9.29 -25.65 -22.25
CA GLN A 205 10.66 -25.74 -21.73
C GLN A 205 11.77 -25.59 -22.80
N GLU A 206 11.48 -25.92 -24.06
CA GLU A 206 12.42 -25.81 -25.19
C GLU A 206 12.62 -24.35 -25.68
N ALA A 207 11.90 -23.39 -25.12
CA ALA A 207 11.80 -21.98 -25.54
C ALA A 207 12.81 -21.01 -24.90
N THR A 208 13.58 -21.45 -23.91
CA THR A 208 14.40 -20.55 -23.07
C THR A 208 15.68 -20.06 -23.77
N ASN A 209 15.97 -20.55 -24.98
CA ASN A 209 17.01 -19.96 -25.84
C ASN A 209 16.43 -18.72 -26.55
N ALA A 210 17.02 -17.57 -26.23
CA ALA A 210 16.58 -16.21 -26.54
C ALA A 210 16.27 -15.87 -28.03
N GLU A 211 16.50 -16.79 -28.97
CA GLU A 211 16.38 -16.53 -30.41
C GLU A 211 15.05 -17.03 -31.03
N LYS A 212 14.26 -17.85 -30.33
CA LYS A 212 12.99 -18.37 -30.85
C LYS A 212 11.91 -18.34 -29.79
N GLY A 213 11.52 -17.13 -29.35
CA GLY A 213 10.48 -16.90 -28.33
C GLY A 213 9.40 -17.97 -28.39
N GLY A 214 9.44 -18.91 -27.44
CA GLY A 214 8.81 -20.19 -27.71
C GLY A 214 7.31 -20.16 -27.50
N LEU A 215 6.73 -21.34 -27.70
CA LEU A 215 5.28 -21.50 -27.70
C LEU A 215 4.73 -21.26 -26.29
N VAL A 216 3.64 -20.49 -26.25
CA VAL A 216 2.88 -20.27 -25.02
C VAL A 216 2.06 -21.53 -24.72
N CYS A 217 2.28 -22.13 -23.56
CA CYS A 217 1.53 -23.29 -23.07
C CYS A 217 0.28 -22.88 -22.27
N ASP A 218 0.39 -21.80 -21.51
CA ASP A 218 -0.72 -21.24 -20.72
C ASP A 218 -0.57 -19.72 -20.62
N ALA A 219 -1.68 -19.02 -20.48
CA ALA A 219 -1.71 -17.57 -20.30
C ALA A 219 -2.80 -17.17 -19.30
N ARG A 220 -2.52 -16.10 -18.55
CA ARG A 220 -3.44 -15.44 -17.64
C ARG A 220 -3.40 -13.94 -17.92
N ILE A 221 -4.52 -13.37 -18.35
CA ILE A 221 -4.65 -11.93 -18.61
C ILE A 221 -5.82 -11.41 -17.78
N THR A 222 -5.52 -10.51 -16.85
CA THR A 222 -6.53 -9.89 -16.00
C THR A 222 -6.54 -8.37 -16.16
N LEU A 223 -7.73 -7.79 -16.12
CA LEU A 223 -8.01 -6.40 -16.46
C LEU A 223 -8.70 -5.70 -15.28
N GLY A 224 -8.14 -4.58 -14.84
CA GLY A 224 -8.70 -3.72 -13.79
C GLY A 224 -9.12 -2.35 -14.28
N SER A 225 -10.00 -1.72 -13.50
CA SER A 225 -10.65 -0.43 -13.81
C SER A 225 -11.51 -0.43 -15.09
N VAL A 226 -11.88 -1.61 -15.59
CA VAL A 226 -12.65 -1.78 -16.84
C VAL A 226 -13.84 -2.73 -16.69
N GLY A 227 -14.39 -2.80 -15.48
CA GLY A 227 -15.56 -3.60 -15.13
C GLY A 227 -16.01 -3.30 -13.69
N PRO A 228 -17.14 -3.85 -13.24
CA PRO A 228 -17.58 -3.75 -11.85
C PRO A 228 -16.69 -4.53 -10.87
N THR A 229 -15.97 -5.53 -11.37
CA THR A 229 -14.88 -6.25 -10.72
C THR A 229 -13.74 -6.39 -11.71
N ILE A 230 -12.63 -7.00 -11.28
CA ILE A 230 -11.60 -7.44 -12.21
C ILE A 230 -12.20 -8.41 -13.23
N ILE A 231 -11.67 -8.40 -14.46
CA ILE A 231 -12.09 -9.28 -15.55
C ILE A 231 -10.90 -10.15 -15.94
N ARG A 232 -11.14 -11.44 -16.16
CA ARG A 232 -10.18 -12.34 -16.79
C ARG A 232 -10.51 -12.46 -18.28
N ALA A 233 -9.55 -12.12 -19.14
CA ALA A 233 -9.73 -12.03 -20.59
C ALA A 233 -9.45 -13.38 -21.26
N TYR A 234 -10.40 -14.30 -21.15
CA TYR A 234 -10.23 -15.69 -21.62
C TYR A 234 -10.01 -15.79 -23.13
N LYS A 235 -10.64 -14.94 -23.94
CA LYS A 235 -10.42 -14.96 -25.40
C LYS A 235 -9.03 -14.47 -25.74
N ALA A 236 -8.51 -13.48 -24.99
CA ALA A 236 -7.12 -13.04 -25.15
C ALA A 236 -6.13 -14.14 -24.74
N GLU A 237 -6.39 -14.87 -23.66
CA GLU A 237 -5.57 -16.01 -23.23
C GLU A 237 -5.53 -17.10 -24.32
N GLN A 238 -6.68 -17.49 -24.87
CA GLN A 238 -6.76 -18.51 -25.93
C GLN A 238 -6.08 -18.07 -27.23
N ALA A 239 -6.05 -16.77 -27.54
CA ALA A 239 -5.34 -16.26 -28.71
C ALA A 239 -3.81 -16.46 -28.62
N LEU A 240 -3.25 -16.64 -27.42
CA LEU A 240 -1.82 -16.85 -27.18
C LEU A 240 -1.44 -18.34 -27.17
N ILE A 241 -2.27 -19.19 -26.57
CA ILE A 241 -1.95 -20.61 -26.33
C ILE A 241 -1.62 -21.33 -27.65
N GLY A 242 -0.54 -22.09 -27.65
CA GLY A 242 -0.02 -22.84 -28.80
C GLY A 242 0.75 -21.99 -29.81
N ARG A 243 0.98 -20.70 -29.55
CA ARG A 243 1.61 -19.76 -30.50
C ARG A 243 2.82 -19.06 -29.87
N ALA A 244 3.76 -18.65 -30.71
CA ALA A 244 4.84 -17.75 -30.30
C ALA A 244 4.30 -16.31 -30.17
N LEU A 245 4.94 -15.47 -29.35
CA LEU A 245 4.57 -14.05 -29.18
C LEU A 245 5.00 -13.18 -30.38
N THR A 246 4.52 -13.46 -31.59
CA THR A 246 4.75 -12.60 -32.75
C THR A 246 3.95 -11.30 -32.66
N ASP A 247 4.31 -10.28 -33.44
CA ASP A 247 3.57 -9.00 -33.43
C ASP A 247 2.08 -9.18 -33.75
N GLU A 248 1.75 -10.09 -34.67
CA GLU A 248 0.37 -10.43 -35.01
C GLU A 248 -0.37 -11.09 -33.84
N VAL A 249 0.28 -12.04 -33.15
CA VAL A 249 -0.31 -12.74 -31.99
C VAL A 249 -0.56 -11.75 -30.85
N ILE A 250 0.42 -10.89 -30.57
CA ILE A 250 0.32 -9.85 -29.54
C ILE A 250 -0.80 -8.87 -29.89
N TYR A 251 -0.89 -8.43 -31.16
CA TYR A 251 -1.95 -7.56 -31.62
C TYR A 251 -3.33 -8.18 -31.41
N GLN A 252 -3.53 -9.42 -31.86
CA GLN A 252 -4.79 -10.15 -31.71
C GLN A 252 -5.19 -10.31 -30.24
N ALA A 253 -4.26 -10.69 -29.35
CA ALA A 253 -4.53 -10.81 -27.92
C ALA A 253 -4.95 -9.46 -27.29
N GLY A 254 -4.32 -8.36 -27.71
CA GLY A 254 -4.72 -7.02 -27.28
C GLY A 254 -6.14 -6.66 -27.68
N GLU A 255 -6.52 -6.93 -28.94
CA GLU A 255 -7.89 -6.64 -29.43
C GLU A 255 -8.93 -7.54 -28.74
N GLN A 256 -8.63 -8.82 -28.48
CA GLN A 256 -9.52 -9.69 -27.71
C GLN A 256 -9.69 -9.22 -26.26
N ALA A 257 -8.61 -8.79 -25.59
CA ALA A 257 -8.69 -8.25 -24.24
C ALA A 257 -9.58 -6.99 -24.18
N ALA A 258 -9.47 -6.11 -25.18
CA ALA A 258 -10.33 -4.93 -25.29
C ALA A 258 -11.81 -5.30 -25.55
N ALA A 259 -12.08 -6.35 -26.33
CA ALA A 259 -13.44 -6.82 -26.57
C ALA A 259 -14.12 -7.40 -25.31
N GLU A 260 -13.35 -7.98 -24.39
CA GLU A 260 -13.85 -8.50 -23.11
C GLU A 260 -13.98 -7.43 -22.01
N ALA A 261 -13.38 -6.25 -22.22
CA ALA A 261 -13.47 -5.14 -21.28
C ALA A 261 -14.86 -4.47 -21.30
N GLN A 262 -15.37 -4.14 -20.12
CA GLN A 262 -16.69 -3.54 -19.89
C GLN A 262 -16.59 -2.17 -19.16
N PRO A 263 -15.79 -1.20 -19.67
CA PRO A 263 -15.60 0.08 -19.00
C PRO A 263 -16.85 0.97 -19.11
N ILE A 264 -16.98 1.87 -18.14
CA ILE A 264 -17.92 2.99 -18.14
C ILE A 264 -17.19 4.32 -18.39
N ASP A 265 -17.93 5.35 -18.77
CA ASP A 265 -17.42 6.72 -18.74
C ASP A 265 -17.32 7.21 -17.29
N ASP A 266 -16.24 7.92 -16.96
CA ASP A 266 -16.15 8.70 -15.72
C ASP A 266 -15.13 9.85 -15.85
N ILE A 267 -14.84 10.53 -14.74
CA ILE A 267 -13.89 11.65 -14.66
C ILE A 267 -12.45 11.32 -15.11
N ARG A 268 -12.07 10.04 -15.14
CA ARG A 268 -10.72 9.58 -15.52
C ARG A 268 -10.62 9.23 -17.01
N GLY A 269 -11.73 9.14 -17.72
CA GLY A 269 -11.74 8.93 -19.17
C GLY A 269 -12.96 8.16 -19.66
N SER A 270 -13.23 8.27 -20.96
CA SER A 270 -14.36 7.60 -21.60
C SER A 270 -14.19 6.08 -21.67
N ALA A 271 -15.30 5.37 -21.75
CA ALA A 271 -15.36 3.93 -21.97
C ALA A 271 -14.63 3.53 -23.25
N ALA A 272 -14.78 4.32 -24.32
CA ALA A 272 -14.07 4.11 -25.59
C ALA A 272 -12.55 4.23 -25.42
N TYR A 273 -12.08 5.27 -24.72
CA TYR A 273 -10.65 5.45 -24.43
C TYR A 273 -10.09 4.30 -23.58
N ARG A 274 -10.78 3.94 -22.49
CA ARG A 274 -10.39 2.83 -21.62
C ARG A 274 -10.29 1.51 -22.39
N ARG A 275 -11.30 1.21 -23.22
CA ARG A 275 -11.30 0.00 -24.06
C ARG A 275 -10.10 -0.02 -25.00
N ARG A 276 -9.78 1.11 -25.65
CA ARG A 276 -8.58 1.20 -26.50
C ARG A 276 -7.29 1.03 -25.69
N MET A 277 -7.24 1.59 -24.48
CA MET A 277 -6.06 1.49 -23.61
C MET A 277 -5.85 0.08 -23.07
N VAL A 278 -6.89 -0.73 -22.88
CA VAL A 278 -6.74 -2.17 -22.60
C VAL A 278 -5.92 -2.85 -23.70
N ALA A 279 -6.30 -2.70 -24.97
CA ALA A 279 -5.54 -3.29 -26.08
C ALA A 279 -4.09 -2.79 -26.10
N VAL A 280 -3.84 -1.50 -25.86
CA VAL A 280 -2.48 -0.94 -25.82
C VAL A 280 -1.66 -1.53 -24.68
N TYR A 281 -2.20 -1.59 -23.47
CA TYR A 281 -1.47 -2.04 -22.28
C TYR A 281 -1.28 -3.55 -22.24
N THR A 282 -2.23 -4.34 -22.75
CA THR A 282 -2.04 -5.78 -22.97
C THR A 282 -0.90 -6.03 -23.95
N ARG A 283 -0.83 -5.29 -25.08
CA ARG A 283 0.25 -5.43 -26.06
C ARG A 283 1.61 -5.09 -25.47
N ARG A 284 1.72 -3.95 -24.78
CA ARG A 284 2.95 -3.55 -24.09
C ARG A 284 3.41 -4.59 -23.07
N ALA A 285 2.49 -5.18 -22.32
CA ALA A 285 2.81 -6.23 -21.35
C ALA A 285 3.40 -7.47 -22.03
N LEU A 286 2.79 -7.91 -23.13
CA LEU A 286 3.27 -9.05 -23.92
C LEU A 286 4.59 -8.75 -24.64
N GLU A 287 4.78 -7.52 -25.14
CA GLU A 287 6.05 -7.06 -25.73
C GLU A 287 7.18 -7.06 -24.68
N GLN A 288 6.91 -6.59 -23.46
CA GLN A 288 7.87 -6.61 -22.36
C GLN A 288 8.24 -8.05 -21.97
N ILE A 289 7.24 -8.94 -21.86
CA ILE A 289 7.45 -10.37 -21.62
C ILE A 289 8.24 -10.99 -22.78
N ARG A 290 7.94 -10.67 -24.04
CA ARG A 290 8.75 -11.18 -25.16
C ARG A 290 10.20 -10.72 -25.07
N ALA A 291 10.44 -9.46 -24.68
CA ALA A 291 11.75 -8.84 -24.72
C ALA A 291 12.71 -9.26 -23.60
N GLY A 292 12.25 -9.74 -22.45
CA GLY A 292 13.18 -10.00 -21.32
C GLY A 292 13.10 -9.01 -20.17
N HIS A 293 12.25 -7.99 -20.27
CA HIS A 293 12.44 -6.71 -19.56
C HIS A 293 11.41 -6.46 -18.45
N GLU A 294 10.75 -7.50 -17.91
CA GLU A 294 9.73 -7.34 -16.86
C GLU A 294 10.34 -6.79 -15.58
N ARG A 295 11.57 -7.18 -15.26
CA ARG A 295 12.28 -6.73 -14.06
C ARG A 295 12.61 -5.24 -14.08
N ASP A 296 12.69 -4.62 -15.26
CA ASP A 296 12.99 -3.20 -15.41
C ASP A 296 11.87 -2.30 -14.84
N ALA A 297 10.66 -2.85 -14.67
CA ALA A 297 9.54 -2.13 -14.07
C ALA A 297 9.72 -1.89 -12.56
N LEU A 298 10.69 -2.53 -11.92
CA LEU A 298 10.93 -2.43 -10.49
C LEU A 298 12.40 -2.12 -10.18
N PRO A 299 12.70 -1.03 -9.45
CA PRO A 299 14.07 -0.75 -9.03
C PRO A 299 14.68 -1.91 -8.23
N SER A 300 15.98 -2.15 -8.42
CA SER A 300 16.73 -3.17 -7.67
C SER A 300 16.75 -2.88 -6.17
N ARG A 301 16.90 -1.59 -5.80
CA ARG A 301 16.81 -1.08 -4.43
C ARG A 301 15.75 0.03 -4.37
N PRO A 302 14.46 -0.30 -4.22
CA PRO A 302 13.40 0.69 -4.16
C PRO A 302 13.53 1.59 -2.93
N VAL A 303 13.08 2.84 -3.03
CA VAL A 303 12.97 3.75 -1.87
C VAL A 303 11.70 3.43 -1.09
N MET A 304 11.85 3.11 0.20
CA MET A 304 10.73 2.69 1.06
C MET A 304 10.30 3.78 2.06
N LEU A 305 11.22 4.67 2.43
CA LEU A 305 11.09 5.60 3.56
C LEU A 305 10.93 4.89 4.90
N TRP A 306 11.70 3.81 5.09
CA TRP A 306 11.77 3.05 6.34
C TRP A 306 12.84 3.58 7.30
N GLY A 307 13.65 4.56 6.86
CA GLY A 307 14.75 5.07 7.64
C GLY A 307 15.75 3.95 7.95
N LYS A 308 15.97 3.67 9.24
CA LYS A 308 16.87 2.59 9.71
C LYS A 308 16.13 1.29 10.04
N THR A 309 14.83 1.23 9.80
CA THR A 309 14.01 0.03 10.02
C THR A 309 13.99 -0.85 8.77
N ASP A 310 13.48 -2.06 8.92
CA ASP A 310 13.24 -3.03 7.85
C ASP A 310 11.76 -3.08 7.43
N GLY A 311 10.99 -2.04 7.75
CA GLY A 311 9.57 -1.94 7.38
C GLY A 311 8.61 -2.63 8.32
N HIS A 312 9.10 -3.14 9.46
CA HIS A 312 8.27 -3.72 10.50
C HIS A 312 7.98 -2.72 11.61
N PHE A 313 6.70 -2.56 11.93
CA PHE A 313 6.31 -1.81 13.12
C PHE A 313 6.55 -2.67 14.37
N PRO A 314 6.95 -2.08 15.50
CA PRO A 314 7.09 -2.83 16.74
C PRO A 314 5.79 -3.55 17.09
N ILE A 315 5.87 -4.87 17.27
CA ILE A 315 4.84 -5.64 17.97
C ILE A 315 5.02 -5.45 19.48
N TRP A 316 3.99 -5.77 20.27
CA TRP A 316 4.17 -5.80 21.71
C TRP A 316 5.03 -7.00 22.11
N SER A 317 6.34 -6.80 22.19
CA SER A 317 7.30 -7.80 22.70
C SER A 317 7.15 -8.02 24.20
N SER A 318 6.68 -7.00 24.91
CA SER A 318 6.19 -7.05 26.29
C SER A 318 5.00 -6.10 26.39
N LEU A 319 3.93 -6.56 27.03
CA LEU A 319 2.78 -5.73 27.33
C LEU A 319 3.23 -4.52 28.15
N PRO A 320 2.79 -3.27 27.85
CA PRO A 320 2.94 -2.18 28.81
C PRO A 320 2.39 -2.63 30.17
N ALA A 321 2.98 -2.17 31.28
CA ALA A 321 2.53 -2.55 32.63
C ALA A 321 1.03 -2.27 32.91
N ALA A 322 0.39 -1.47 32.06
CA ALA A 322 -1.03 -1.11 32.08
C ALA A 322 -1.91 -1.91 31.09
N TYR A 323 -1.38 -2.93 30.40
CA TYR A 323 -2.21 -3.80 29.56
C TYR A 323 -3.05 -4.73 30.43
N PRO A 324 -4.36 -4.86 30.20
CA PRO A 324 -5.18 -5.79 30.95
C PRO A 324 -4.69 -7.22 30.72
N ALA A 325 -4.42 -7.97 31.78
CA ALA A 325 -4.07 -9.39 31.67
C ALA A 325 -5.16 -10.21 30.93
N ASP A 326 -6.41 -9.71 30.93
CA ASP A 326 -7.59 -10.44 30.49
C ASP A 326 -8.33 -9.81 29.28
N GLY A 327 -7.76 -8.82 28.56
CA GLY A 327 -8.50 -8.18 27.47
C GLY A 327 -7.75 -7.17 26.59
N PRO A 328 -8.38 -6.73 25.47
CA PRO A 328 -7.80 -5.73 24.57
C PRO A 328 -7.63 -4.36 25.27
N LEU A 329 -6.65 -3.58 24.83
CA LEU A 329 -6.56 -2.17 25.21
C LEU A 329 -7.73 -1.39 24.57
N VAL A 330 -8.37 -0.51 25.33
CA VAL A 330 -9.54 0.25 24.86
C VAL A 330 -9.33 1.75 25.05
N HIS A 331 -9.55 2.52 24.00
CA HIS A 331 -9.66 3.99 24.06
C HIS A 331 -11.07 4.41 23.64
N SER A 332 -11.77 5.15 24.49
CA SER A 332 -13.16 5.57 24.27
C SER A 332 -13.47 6.90 24.95
N ALA A 333 -14.64 7.46 24.64
CA ALA A 333 -15.14 8.71 25.20
C ALA A 333 -15.27 8.69 26.73
N ASP A 334 -15.85 7.62 27.24
CA ASP A 334 -16.18 7.44 28.65
C ASP A 334 -15.11 6.64 29.39
N GLY A 335 -13.99 6.33 28.72
CA GLY A 335 -12.90 5.51 29.24
C GLY A 335 -11.81 6.34 29.93
N GLU A 336 -11.25 5.80 31.01
CA GLU A 336 -10.12 6.44 31.73
C GLU A 336 -8.76 6.25 31.05
N GLN A 337 -8.70 5.42 30.00
CA GLN A 337 -7.46 5.03 29.34
C GLN A 337 -6.87 6.20 28.53
N ALA A 338 -5.68 6.63 28.92
CA ALA A 338 -4.93 7.65 28.19
C ALA A 338 -4.18 7.05 26.98
N ILE A 339 -3.95 7.88 25.97
CA ILE A 339 -2.93 7.63 24.95
C ILE A 339 -1.58 7.98 25.56
N GLU A 340 -0.70 6.98 25.67
CA GLU A 340 0.66 7.09 26.23
C GLU A 340 1.66 6.86 25.11
N THR A 341 2.46 7.88 24.76
CA THR A 341 3.32 7.86 23.57
C THR A 341 4.56 8.73 23.76
N GLU A 342 5.67 8.35 23.13
CA GLU A 342 6.85 9.21 23.03
C GLU A 342 6.74 10.07 21.76
N VAL A 343 6.77 11.39 21.91
CA VAL A 343 6.83 12.32 20.77
C VAL A 343 8.04 13.23 20.91
N ASN A 344 8.93 13.22 19.90
CA ASN A 344 10.16 14.00 19.87
C ASN A 344 11.04 13.81 21.12
N GLY A 345 11.16 12.56 21.60
CA GLY A 345 11.95 12.21 22.78
C GLY A 345 11.28 12.51 24.13
N LYS A 346 10.05 13.04 24.14
CA LYS A 346 9.29 13.33 25.36
C LYS A 346 8.09 12.40 25.50
N MET A 347 7.88 11.87 26.71
CA MET A 347 6.68 11.09 27.03
C MET A 347 5.45 11.98 27.22
N TYR A 348 4.34 11.60 26.59
CA TYR A 348 3.04 12.23 26.72
C TYR A 348 2.01 11.21 27.23
N ARG A 349 1.07 11.69 28.05
CA ARG A 349 -0.08 10.94 28.54
C ARG A 349 -1.33 11.82 28.42
N VAL A 350 -2.24 11.46 27.51
CA VAL A 350 -3.39 12.30 27.15
C VAL A 350 -4.69 11.52 27.28
N LYS A 351 -5.63 12.02 28.09
CA LYS A 351 -6.98 11.44 28.30
C LYS A 351 -8.00 11.92 27.24
N GLY A 352 -7.59 12.02 25.97
CA GLY A 352 -8.41 12.62 24.91
C GLY A 352 -7.86 12.37 23.51
N GLY A 353 -8.64 12.74 22.49
CA GLY A 353 -8.28 12.58 21.07
C GLY A 353 -8.41 11.16 20.54
N TYR A 354 -9.05 10.24 21.26
CA TYR A 354 -9.27 8.85 20.84
C TYR A 354 -10.05 8.72 19.52
N ASP A 355 -10.86 9.73 19.19
CA ASP A 355 -11.69 9.82 17.98
C ASP A 355 -11.03 10.66 16.87
N LYS A 356 -9.75 10.98 17.00
CA LYS A 356 -9.00 11.83 16.05
C LYS A 356 -8.09 11.02 15.15
N SER A 357 -7.67 11.63 14.05
CA SER A 357 -6.46 11.21 13.36
C SER A 357 -5.23 11.61 14.18
N LEU A 358 -4.11 10.93 13.96
CA LEU A 358 -2.84 11.23 14.61
C LEU A 358 -2.39 12.66 14.32
N LEU A 359 -2.63 13.14 13.09
CA LEU A 359 -2.40 14.53 12.73
C LEU A 359 -3.12 15.50 13.68
N ARG A 360 -4.42 15.31 13.86
CA ARG A 360 -5.24 16.17 14.72
C ARG A 360 -4.84 16.05 16.18
N PHE A 361 -4.52 14.84 16.65
CA PHE A 361 -3.99 14.62 18.00
C PHE A 361 -2.69 15.41 18.26
N LEU A 362 -1.70 15.30 17.37
CA LEU A 362 -0.43 16.02 17.49
C LEU A 362 -0.64 17.55 17.54
N ARG A 363 -1.53 18.07 16.71
CA ARG A 363 -1.76 19.52 16.56
C ARG A 363 -2.65 20.10 17.66
N GLU A 364 -3.73 19.41 18.01
CA GLU A 364 -4.78 19.92 18.89
C GLU A 364 -4.51 19.58 20.36
N GLU A 365 -4.05 18.36 20.65
CA GLU A 365 -3.78 17.89 22.02
C GLU A 365 -2.36 18.21 22.46
N LEU A 366 -1.37 17.96 21.60
CA LEU A 366 0.05 18.18 21.95
C LEU A 366 0.59 19.56 21.53
N ARG A 367 -0.21 20.34 20.79
CA ARG A 367 0.18 21.66 20.25
C ARG A 367 1.45 21.65 19.38
N LEU A 368 1.78 20.51 18.78
CA LEU A 368 2.85 20.35 17.80
C LEU A 368 2.30 20.63 16.38
N ILE A 369 2.27 21.93 16.03
CA ILE A 369 1.57 22.45 14.84
C ILE A 369 2.44 22.51 13.57
N GLY A 370 3.70 22.07 13.63
CA GLY A 370 4.63 22.02 12.52
C GLY A 370 4.18 21.04 11.45
N THR A 371 3.68 19.87 11.86
CA THR A 371 3.02 18.92 10.96
C THR A 371 1.71 19.52 10.42
N LYS A 372 1.51 19.57 9.10
CA LYS A 372 0.41 20.35 8.48
C LYS A 372 -0.72 19.49 7.94
N GLU A 373 -1.94 20.03 8.02
CA GLU A 373 -3.13 19.46 7.41
C GLU A 373 -3.37 20.03 6.02
N GLY A 374 -2.71 19.46 5.01
CA GLY A 374 -2.89 19.91 3.62
C GLY A 374 -4.21 19.42 3.01
N CYS A 375 -4.18 18.24 2.41
CA CYS A 375 -5.36 17.66 1.76
C CYS A 375 -6.29 16.89 2.71
N ALA A 376 -5.81 16.48 3.90
CA ALA A 376 -6.45 15.48 4.78
C ALA A 376 -6.77 14.12 4.13
N GLU A 377 -6.27 13.86 2.92
CA GLU A 377 -6.60 12.68 2.12
C GLU A 377 -5.44 11.67 1.95
N GLY A 378 -4.28 11.91 2.57
CA GLY A 378 -3.06 11.13 2.35
C GLY A 378 -2.35 11.38 1.01
N GLU A 379 -2.78 12.39 0.26
CA GLU A 379 -2.26 12.72 -1.06
C GLU A 379 -1.04 13.68 -1.00
N CYS A 380 -1.16 14.78 -0.27
CA CYS A 380 -0.16 15.87 -0.37
C CYS A 380 1.13 15.68 0.44
N GLY A 381 1.17 14.75 1.39
CA GLY A 381 2.35 14.50 2.24
C GLY A 381 2.69 15.56 3.27
N ALA A 382 1.95 16.66 3.38
CA ALA A 382 2.27 17.74 4.33
C ALA A 382 2.19 17.30 5.81
N CYS A 383 1.47 16.20 6.06
CA CYS A 383 1.28 15.59 7.38
C CYS A 383 2.27 14.46 7.70
N THR A 384 3.32 14.26 6.90
CA THR A 384 4.26 13.15 7.11
C THR A 384 4.96 13.28 8.47
N VAL A 385 4.98 12.18 9.21
CA VAL A 385 5.74 11.99 10.46
C VAL A 385 6.47 10.65 10.40
N LEU A 386 7.46 10.44 11.27
CA LEU A 386 8.05 9.11 11.47
C LEU A 386 7.32 8.43 12.62
N LEU A 387 6.53 7.41 12.33
CA LEU A 387 5.91 6.54 13.31
C LEU A 387 6.76 5.29 13.46
N ASP A 388 7.34 5.08 14.64
CA ASP A 388 8.28 4.01 14.95
C ASP A 388 9.44 3.94 13.95
N GLY A 389 9.91 5.11 13.47
CA GLY A 389 10.99 5.25 12.49
C GLY A 389 10.56 5.18 11.02
N ILE A 390 9.31 4.81 10.72
CA ILE A 390 8.77 4.68 9.36
C ILE A 390 7.99 5.92 8.97
N ALA A 391 8.21 6.46 7.76
CA ALA A 391 7.46 7.61 7.27
C ALA A 391 6.01 7.23 6.93
N VAL A 392 5.03 7.90 7.55
CA VAL A 392 3.60 7.67 7.36
C VAL A 392 2.80 8.96 7.20
N MET A 393 1.62 8.88 6.58
CA MET A 393 0.66 9.99 6.52
C MET A 393 -0.17 10.04 7.81
N SER A 394 0.18 10.93 8.75
CA SER A 394 -0.50 11.00 10.05
C SER A 394 -2.00 11.33 9.98
N CYS A 395 -2.49 11.92 8.89
CA CYS A 395 -3.93 12.12 8.69
C CYS A 395 -4.73 10.82 8.51
N LEU A 396 -4.08 9.72 8.10
CA LEU A 396 -4.69 8.41 7.85
C LEU A 396 -4.44 7.39 8.97
N VAL A 397 -3.87 7.84 10.09
CA VAL A 397 -3.59 6.99 11.25
C VAL A 397 -4.55 7.40 12.37
N PRO A 398 -5.32 6.48 12.97
CA PRO A 398 -6.08 6.78 14.19
C PRO A 398 -5.13 7.19 15.33
N ALA A 399 -5.47 8.23 16.07
CA ALA A 399 -4.66 8.69 17.20
C ALA A 399 -4.41 7.60 18.28
N PRO A 400 -5.37 6.72 18.63
CA PRO A 400 -5.11 5.60 19.54
C PRO A 400 -3.94 4.69 19.14
N ARG A 401 -3.61 4.59 17.84
CA ARG A 401 -2.44 3.83 17.37
C ARG A 401 -1.12 4.39 17.90
N ALA A 402 -1.07 5.66 18.33
CA ALA A 402 0.12 6.24 18.96
C ALA A 402 0.45 5.59 20.32
N HIS A 403 -0.51 4.93 20.96
CA HIS A 403 -0.27 4.30 22.26
C HIS A 403 0.86 3.27 22.17
N GLY A 404 1.89 3.45 23.02
CA GLY A 404 3.11 2.66 23.03
C GLY A 404 4.02 2.84 21.81
N SER A 405 3.81 3.87 20.98
CA SER A 405 4.66 4.18 19.83
C SER A 405 5.57 5.38 20.09
N ARG A 406 6.63 5.43 19.28
CA ARG A 406 7.57 6.56 19.18
C ARG A 406 7.28 7.36 17.93
N ILE A 407 7.14 8.67 18.06
CA ILE A 407 6.78 9.57 16.97
C ILE A 407 7.80 10.69 16.86
N VAL A 408 8.29 10.92 15.65
CA VAL A 408 9.12 12.09 15.32
C VAL A 408 8.36 12.98 14.33
N THR A 409 8.09 14.21 14.75
CA THR A 409 7.51 15.27 13.91
C THR A 409 8.61 16.18 13.36
N ILE A 410 8.25 17.17 12.55
CA ILE A 410 9.21 18.16 12.02
C ILE A 410 9.97 18.90 13.13
N GLU A 411 9.31 19.17 14.25
CA GLU A 411 9.90 19.79 15.44
C GLU A 411 10.90 18.87 16.17
N GLY A 412 10.84 17.56 15.93
CA GLY A 412 11.74 16.59 16.54
C GLY A 412 13.04 16.36 15.78
N LEU A 413 13.18 16.87 14.56
CA LEU A 413 14.41 16.72 13.79
C LEU A 413 15.53 17.66 14.25
N GLY A 414 15.18 18.84 14.73
CA GLY A 414 16.11 19.89 15.11
C GLY A 414 15.37 21.16 15.53
N ASP A 415 16.10 22.10 16.10
CA ASP A 415 15.59 23.37 16.62
C ASP A 415 16.37 24.58 16.09
N ALA A 416 16.08 25.78 16.59
CA ALA A 416 16.72 27.01 16.15
C ALA A 416 18.25 27.06 16.43
N ASN A 417 18.76 26.23 17.35
CA ASN A 417 20.17 26.17 17.72
C ASN A 417 20.92 25.06 16.97
N ALA A 418 20.24 23.95 16.67
CA ALA A 418 20.80 22.81 15.98
C ALA A 418 19.79 22.24 14.98
N LEU A 419 19.90 22.68 13.72
CA LEU A 419 19.07 22.17 12.63
C LEU A 419 19.55 20.81 12.15
N HIS A 420 18.62 19.93 11.80
CA HIS A 420 18.93 18.73 11.05
C HIS A 420 19.52 19.10 9.67
N PRO A 421 20.47 18.33 9.10
CA PRO A 421 21.08 18.64 7.80
C PRO A 421 20.06 18.92 6.68
N VAL A 422 18.92 18.22 6.69
CA VAL A 422 17.81 18.47 5.75
C VAL A 422 17.13 19.82 6.01
N GLN A 423 16.88 20.19 7.26
CA GLN A 423 16.30 21.50 7.59
C GLN A 423 17.25 22.63 7.18
N GLN A 424 18.54 22.49 7.50
CA GLN A 424 19.59 23.45 7.13
C GLN A 424 19.65 23.62 5.61
N ALA A 425 19.74 22.53 4.85
CA ALA A 425 19.83 22.59 3.40
C ALA A 425 18.58 23.21 2.75
N PHE A 426 17.38 22.97 3.29
CA PHE A 426 16.16 23.63 2.80
C PHE A 426 16.21 25.16 2.98
N SER A 427 16.78 25.62 4.10
CA SER A 427 16.99 27.04 4.37
C SER A 427 18.04 27.64 3.43
N GLU A 428 19.20 27.01 3.30
CA GLU A 428 20.33 27.50 2.48
C GLU A 428 20.00 27.58 0.99
N THR A 429 19.23 26.62 0.47
CA THR A 429 18.92 26.51 -0.96
C THR A 429 17.64 27.24 -1.37
N GLY A 430 16.95 27.92 -0.44
CA GLY A 430 15.68 28.58 -0.72
C GLY A 430 14.56 27.61 -1.12
N ALA A 431 14.63 26.35 -0.68
CA ALA A 431 13.59 25.35 -0.95
C ALA A 431 12.27 25.62 -0.20
N VAL A 432 12.29 26.58 0.74
CA VAL A 432 11.11 27.07 1.45
C VAL A 432 10.49 28.23 0.66
N GLN A 433 9.36 27.95 0.02
CA GLN A 433 8.53 28.95 -0.69
C GLN A 433 7.40 29.43 0.24
N CYS A 434 6.14 29.04 0.00
CA CYS A 434 5.06 29.29 0.97
C CYS A 434 5.20 28.49 2.29
N GLY A 435 6.11 27.51 2.33
CA GLY A 435 6.42 26.71 3.53
C GLY A 435 5.39 25.65 3.92
N TYR A 436 4.21 25.60 3.29
CA TYR A 436 3.12 24.73 3.74
C TYR A 436 3.43 23.23 3.62
N CYS A 437 3.96 22.80 2.48
CA CYS A 437 4.33 21.40 2.23
C CYS A 437 5.71 21.03 2.80
N THR A 438 6.52 22.03 3.15
CA THR A 438 7.93 21.89 3.53
C THR A 438 8.14 20.87 4.66
N PRO A 439 7.36 20.85 5.76
CA PRO A 439 7.50 19.82 6.79
C PRO A 439 7.46 18.40 6.23
N GLY A 440 6.50 18.11 5.35
CA GLY A 440 6.34 16.79 4.74
C GLY A 440 7.53 16.36 3.89
N PHE A 441 8.09 17.28 3.11
CA PHE A 441 9.29 17.05 2.30
C PHE A 441 10.52 16.83 3.17
N ILE A 442 10.70 17.63 4.22
CA ILE A 442 11.84 17.48 5.15
C ILE A 442 11.76 16.13 5.86
N MET A 443 10.59 15.74 6.37
CA MET A 443 10.42 14.44 7.04
C MET A 443 10.71 13.26 6.10
N SER A 444 10.23 13.34 4.85
CA SER A 444 10.47 12.28 3.86
C SER A 444 11.94 12.26 3.41
N GLY A 445 12.59 13.43 3.31
CA GLY A 445 14.02 13.55 3.02
C GLY A 445 14.89 13.02 4.14
N ALA A 446 14.54 13.27 5.40
CA ALA A 446 15.24 12.71 6.55
C ALA A 446 15.12 11.17 6.58
N ALA A 447 13.92 10.62 6.32
CA ALA A 447 13.73 9.18 6.18
C ALA A 447 14.55 8.60 5.02
N LEU A 448 14.57 9.27 3.86
CA LEU A 448 15.37 8.86 2.72
C LEU A 448 16.86 8.83 3.04
N LEU A 449 17.42 9.87 3.65
CA LEU A 449 18.85 9.93 3.97
C LEU A 449 19.26 8.94 5.05
N ALA A 450 18.35 8.60 5.96
CA ALA A 450 18.55 7.54 6.93
C ALA A 450 18.59 6.14 6.27
N GLU A 451 17.82 5.92 5.21
CA GLU A 451 17.77 4.67 4.44
C GLU A 451 18.92 4.57 3.41
N LYS A 452 19.24 5.69 2.76
CA LYS A 452 20.23 5.81 1.68
C LYS A 452 21.05 7.08 1.89
N ALA A 453 22.27 6.93 2.41
CA ALA A 453 23.18 8.06 2.66
C ALA A 453 23.58 8.85 1.40
N LYS A 454 23.55 8.21 0.22
CA LYS A 454 23.87 8.83 -1.09
C LYS A 454 22.77 8.53 -2.09
N PRO A 455 21.58 9.15 -1.96
CA PRO A 455 20.49 8.88 -2.87
C PRO A 455 20.78 9.51 -4.25
N THR A 456 20.37 8.83 -5.31
CA THR A 456 20.35 9.42 -6.66
C THR A 456 19.21 10.43 -6.78
N ARG A 457 19.22 11.28 -7.83
CA ARG A 457 18.07 12.15 -8.14
C ARG A 457 16.77 11.37 -8.32
N GLU A 458 16.84 10.18 -8.91
CA GLU A 458 15.68 9.31 -9.09
C GLU A 458 15.14 8.81 -7.74
N ASP A 459 16.01 8.40 -6.83
CA ASP A 459 15.62 8.05 -5.45
C ASP A 459 14.90 9.22 -4.75
N ILE A 460 15.44 10.44 -4.88
CA ILE A 460 14.84 11.65 -4.29
C ILE A 460 13.45 11.90 -4.89
N ARG A 461 13.30 11.76 -6.21
CA ARG A 461 12.00 11.91 -6.88
C ARG A 461 11.00 10.86 -6.41
N HIS A 462 11.43 9.61 -6.24
CA HIS A 462 10.59 8.53 -5.74
C HIS A 462 10.16 8.75 -4.29
N ALA A 463 11.07 9.15 -3.40
CA ALA A 463 10.77 9.53 -2.02
C ALA A 463 9.65 10.58 -1.93
N PHE A 464 9.64 11.52 -2.87
CA PHE A 464 8.71 12.65 -2.90
C PHE A 464 7.47 12.43 -3.76
N THR A 465 7.25 11.24 -4.29
CA THR A 465 6.00 10.92 -4.99
C THR A 465 4.76 11.08 -4.12
N GLY A 466 4.91 11.07 -2.79
CA GLY A 466 3.84 11.34 -1.82
C GLY A 466 3.77 12.78 -1.32
N ASN A 467 4.55 13.71 -1.89
CA ASN A 467 4.64 15.10 -1.42
C ASN A 467 4.32 16.09 -2.55
N LEU A 468 3.28 16.90 -2.35
CA LEU A 468 2.82 17.87 -3.35
C LEU A 468 3.15 19.30 -2.93
N CYS A 469 3.79 20.05 -3.83
CA CYS A 469 4.16 21.45 -3.64
C CYS A 469 3.32 22.33 -4.57
N ARG A 470 2.40 23.12 -3.98
CA ARG A 470 1.55 24.05 -4.74
C ARG A 470 2.34 25.16 -5.43
N CYS A 471 3.46 25.58 -4.85
CA CYS A 471 4.35 26.60 -5.43
C CYS A 471 5.27 26.04 -6.52
N THR A 472 5.23 24.75 -6.82
CA THR A 472 6.06 24.09 -7.86
C THR A 472 7.58 24.19 -7.67
N GLY A 473 8.07 24.48 -6.45
CA GLY A 473 9.50 24.65 -6.11
C GLY A 473 10.35 23.36 -6.10
N TYR A 474 9.99 22.35 -6.90
CA TYR A 474 10.56 21.01 -6.85
C TYR A 474 12.06 20.95 -7.13
N TYR A 475 12.59 21.82 -8.01
CA TYR A 475 14.02 21.84 -8.31
C TYR A 475 14.86 22.20 -7.08
N SER A 476 14.49 23.25 -6.36
CA SER A 476 15.17 23.64 -5.11
C SER A 476 14.99 22.59 -4.01
N ILE A 477 13.81 21.96 -3.92
CA ILE A 477 13.55 20.86 -2.97
C ILE A 477 14.46 19.66 -3.24
N ILE A 478 14.62 19.24 -4.50
CA ILE A 478 15.52 18.14 -4.87
C ILE A 478 16.96 18.53 -4.54
N HIS A 479 17.38 19.74 -4.94
CA HIS A 479 18.72 20.24 -4.67
C HIS A 479 19.04 20.31 -3.16
N ALA A 480 18.06 20.67 -2.33
CA ALA A 480 18.22 20.67 -0.88
C ALA A 480 18.55 19.27 -0.32
N ILE A 481 17.98 18.20 -0.88
CA ILE A 481 18.32 16.84 -0.43
C ILE A 481 19.72 16.42 -0.89
N GLU A 482 20.11 16.80 -2.11
CA GLU A 482 21.48 16.58 -2.59
C GLU A 482 22.48 17.25 -1.64
N ARG A 483 22.22 18.52 -1.29
CA ARG A 483 23.03 19.28 -0.34
C ARG A 483 23.03 18.66 1.06
N ALA A 484 21.88 18.23 1.57
CA ALA A 484 21.79 17.57 2.87
C ALA A 484 22.60 16.26 2.95
N ALA A 485 22.69 15.51 1.84
CA ALA A 485 23.53 14.32 1.74
C ALA A 485 25.05 14.62 1.78
N GLU A 486 25.45 15.84 1.41
CA GLU A 486 26.84 16.31 1.56
C GLU A 486 27.13 16.75 3.00
N LEU A 487 26.18 17.44 3.64
CA LEU A 487 26.29 17.94 5.02
C LEU A 487 26.30 16.82 6.08
N SER A 488 25.72 15.67 5.76
CA SER A 488 25.64 14.51 6.67
C SER A 488 26.91 13.64 6.66
N ARG A 489 27.97 14.10 5.99
CA ARG A 489 29.31 13.48 5.97
C ARG A 489 30.16 14.08 7.07
#